data_AF-A0A930E7R5-F1
#
_entry.id   AF-A0A930E7R5-F1
#
_cell.length_a   1.000
_cell.length_b   1.000
_cell.length_c   1.000
_cell.angle_alpha   90.00
_cell.angle_beta   90.00
_cell.angle_gamma   90.00
#
_symmetry.space_group_name_H-M   'P 1'
#
loop_
_entity.id
_entity.type
_entity.pdbx_description
1 polymer ?
#
loop_
_entity_poly.entity_id
_entity_poly.type
_entity_poly.pdbx_seq_one_letter_code
_entity_poly.pdbx_strand_id
1 'polypeptide(L)'
;MDYVMGLEESREFYKMLLDMLEYLIPKYEKDGKSHLRIGIGCSGGQHRSATFVNMLYKDLSEKLDYKITKFHREIGDKTEV
;
A
#
# COMPACT_ATOMS: atom_id res chain seq x y z
N MET A 1 -4.03 -6.05 -13.16
CA MET A 1 -3.43 -6.18 -11.81
C MET A 1 -3.02 -7.63 -11.57
N ASP A 2 -3.83 -8.60 -11.98
CA ASP A 2 -3.53 -10.04 -11.90
C ASP A 2 -2.18 -10.45 -12.49
N TYR A 3 -1.75 -9.83 -13.60
CA TYR A 3 -0.43 -10.08 -14.19
C TYR A 3 0.73 -9.79 -13.22
N VAL A 4 0.65 -8.71 -12.43
CA VAL A 4 1.73 -8.32 -11.51
C VAL A 4 1.87 -9.35 -10.40
N MET A 5 0.75 -9.81 -9.83
CA MET A 5 0.77 -10.80 -8.74
C MET A 5 0.91 -12.25 -9.21
N GLY A 6 0.89 -12.48 -10.53
CA GLY A 6 1.25 -13.77 -11.11
C GLY A 6 2.74 -14.09 -11.01
N LEU A 7 3.60 -13.07 -10.82
CA LEU A 7 5.03 -13.23 -10.65
C LEU A 7 5.36 -13.59 -9.19
N GLU A 8 6.25 -14.55 -8.98
CA GLU A 8 6.68 -15.00 -7.66
C GLU A 8 7.40 -13.87 -6.91
N GLU A 9 8.31 -13.18 -7.58
CA GLU A 9 9.10 -12.09 -7.01
C GLU A 9 8.22 -10.93 -6.56
N SER A 10 7.10 -10.70 -7.25
CA SER A 10 6.14 -9.67 -6.85
C SER A 10 5.38 -10.04 -5.57
N ARG A 11 5.06 -11.33 -5.39
CA ARG A 11 4.42 -11.83 -4.16
C ARG A 11 5.39 -11.81 -2.98
N GLU A 12 6.63 -12.22 -3.20
CA GLU A 12 7.69 -12.15 -2.18
C GLU A 12 7.94 -10.71 -1.73
N PHE A 13 8.15 -9.81 -2.69
CA PHE A 13 8.34 -8.39 -2.40
C PHE A 13 7.15 -7.81 -1.65
N TYR A 14 5.92 -8.11 -2.09
CA TYR A 14 4.72 -7.62 -1.42
C TYR A 14 4.63 -8.09 0.03
N LYS A 15 4.95 -9.37 0.29
CA LYS A 15 4.99 -9.90 1.66
C LYS A 15 5.99 -9.15 2.53
N MET A 16 7.23 -8.96 2.05
CA MET A 16 8.25 -8.21 2.78
C MET A 16 7.83 -6.76 3.07
N LEU A 17 7.20 -6.12 2.08
CA LEU A 17 6.67 -4.77 2.21
C LEU A 17 5.56 -4.70 3.26
N LEU A 18 4.61 -5.62 3.23
CA LEU A 18 3.50 -5.67 4.17
C LEU A 18 4.00 -5.92 5.60
N ASP A 19 4.85 -6.93 5.79
CA ASP A 19 5.45 -7.28 7.09
C ASP A 19 6.19 -6.08 7.70
N MET A 20 6.93 -5.32 6.87
CA MET A 20 7.61 -4.10 7.31
C MET A 20 6.63 -3.02 7.76
N LEU A 21 5.55 -2.80 7.01
CA LEU A 21 4.57 -1.76 7.34
C LEU A 21 3.77 -2.10 8.60
N GLU A 22 3.37 -3.37 8.77
CA GLU A 22 2.69 -3.84 9.99
C GLU A 22 3.56 -3.63 11.24
N TYR A 23 4.87 -3.82 11.12
CA TYR A 23 5.80 -3.56 12.21
C TYR A 23 6.00 -2.07 12.52
N LEU A 24 6.00 -1.22 11.49
CA LEU A 24 6.33 0.20 11.62
C LEU A 24 5.14 1.08 11.99
N ILE A 25 3.95 0.83 11.45
CA ILE A 25 2.78 1.72 11.62
C ILE A 25 2.47 1.98 13.11
N PRO A 26 2.36 0.96 13.99
CA PRO A 26 2.07 1.20 15.42
C PRO A 26 3.17 1.98 16.15
N LYS A 27 4.42 1.93 15.65
CA LYS A 27 5.53 2.68 16.24
C LYS A 27 5.49 4.15 15.85
N TYR A 28 5.09 4.45 14.62
CA TYR A 28 4.90 5.83 14.21
C TYR A 28 3.79 6.52 15.02
N GLU A 29 2.71 5.81 15.32
CA GLU A 29 1.67 6.30 16.23
C GLU A 29 2.24 6.57 17.63
N LYS A 30 2.99 5.60 18.19
CA LYS A 30 3.63 5.74 19.51
C LYS A 30 4.57 6.94 19.58
N ASP A 31 5.25 7.26 18.48
CA ASP A 31 6.14 8.41 18.34
C ASP A 31 5.38 9.75 18.09
N GLY A 32 4.04 9.73 18.17
CA GLY A 32 3.19 10.91 18.07
C GLY A 32 2.96 11.40 16.63
N LYS A 33 3.20 10.57 15.61
CA LYS A 33 2.91 10.93 14.21
C LYS A 33 1.42 10.75 13.94
N SER A 34 0.73 11.86 13.68
CA SER A 34 -0.71 11.85 13.36
C SER A 34 -1.03 11.35 11.95
N HIS A 35 -0.05 11.36 11.04
CA HIS A 35 -0.23 10.95 9.65
C HIS A 35 1.04 10.25 9.15
N LEU A 36 0.85 9.14 8.42
CA LEU A 36 1.88 8.44 7.67
C LEU A 36 1.48 8.40 6.20
N ARG A 37 2.31 8.93 5.30
CA ARG A 37 2.11 8.83 3.85
C ARG A 37 3.17 7.95 3.24
N ILE A 38 2.74 6.91 2.51
CA ILE A 38 3.63 5.93 1.86
C ILE A 38 3.48 6.10 0.35
N GLY A 39 4.56 6.50 -0.32
CA GLY A 39 4.60 6.63 -1.77
C GLY A 39 5.14 5.36 -2.42
N ILE A 40 4.37 4.75 -3.32
CA ILE A 40 4.82 3.62 -4.14
C ILE A 40 4.85 4.05 -5.60
N GLY A 41 6.04 4.05 -6.19
CA GLY A 41 6.28 4.45 -7.58
C GLY A 41 6.72 3.28 -8.45
N CYS A 42 6.22 3.25 -9.67
CA CYS A 42 6.85 2.52 -10.78
C CYS A 42 7.02 3.50 -11.95
N SER A 43 7.80 3.14 -12.97
CA SER A 43 8.17 4.06 -14.07
C SER A 43 6.98 4.81 -14.67
N GLY A 44 5.86 4.14 -14.91
CA GLY A 44 4.64 4.75 -15.46
C GLY A 44 3.47 4.88 -14.49
N GLY A 45 3.65 4.58 -13.20
CA GLY A 45 2.63 4.78 -12.15
C GLY A 45 1.31 3.97 -12.23
N GLN A 46 1.01 3.28 -13.35
CA GLN A 46 -0.32 2.73 -13.63
C GLN A 46 -0.47 1.21 -13.37
N HIS A 47 0.63 0.46 -13.27
CA HIS A 47 0.58 -1.01 -13.22
C HIS A 47 1.04 -1.57 -11.87
N ARG A 48 2.36 -1.55 -11.61
CA ARG A 48 2.94 -2.18 -10.40
C ARG A 48 2.59 -1.41 -9.13
N SER A 49 2.85 -0.10 -9.13
CA SER A 49 2.52 0.78 -8.00
C SER A 49 1.02 0.74 -7.69
N ALA A 50 0.17 0.84 -8.71
CA ALA A 50 -1.28 0.81 -8.52
C ALA A 50 -1.76 -0.53 -7.93
N THR A 51 -1.17 -1.65 -8.36
CA THR A 51 -1.47 -2.98 -7.81
C THR A 51 -1.09 -3.05 -6.33
N PHE A 52 0.15 -2.70 -5.97
CA PHE A 52 0.60 -2.77 -4.58
C PHE A 52 -0.16 -1.81 -3.65
N VAL A 53 -0.48 -0.60 -4.10
CA VAL A 53 -1.29 0.35 -3.31
C VAL A 53 -2.69 -0.22 -3.04
N ASN A 54 -3.33 -0.85 -4.01
CA ASN A 54 -4.65 -1.47 -3.81
C ASN A 54 -4.60 -2.65 -2.84
N MET A 55 -3.55 -3.47 -2.91
CA MET A 55 -3.37 -4.59 -2.00
C MET A 55 -3.05 -4.12 -0.58
N LEU A 56 -2.13 -3.18 -0.41
CA LEU A 56 -1.81 -2.61 0.90
C LEU A 56 -3.04 -1.96 1.54
N TYR A 57 -3.82 -1.21 0.75
CA TYR A 57 -5.07 -0.64 1.25
C TYR A 57 -5.99 -1.73 1.79
N LYS A 58 -6.20 -2.82 1.05
CA LYS A 58 -7.02 -3.95 1.50
C LYS A 58 -6.46 -4.58 2.77
N ASP A 59 -5.22 -5.08 2.72
CA ASP A 59 -4.67 -5.91 3.80
C ASP A 59 -4.45 -5.09 5.08
N LEU A 60 -3.97 -3.84 4.98
CA LEU A 60 -3.79 -3.00 6.16
C LEU A 60 -5.13 -2.56 6.76
N SER A 61 -6.18 -2.36 5.95
CA SER A 61 -7.52 -2.02 6.46
C SER A 61 -8.20 -3.20 7.14
N GLU A 62 -7.89 -4.43 6.73
CA GLU A 62 -8.37 -5.66 7.37
C GLU A 62 -7.61 -5.98 8.66
N LYS A 63 -6.31 -5.65 8.72
CA LYS A 63 -5.42 -6.08 9.82
C LYS A 63 -5.21 -5.02 10.90
N LEU A 64 -5.37 -3.74 10.59
CA LEU A 64 -5.07 -2.65 11.51
C LEU A 64 -6.28 -1.74 11.69
N ASP A 65 -6.45 -1.23 12.91
CA ASP A 65 -7.53 -0.30 13.27
C ASP A 65 -7.11 1.16 13.02
N TYR A 66 -6.78 1.49 11.76
CA TYR A 66 -6.45 2.85 11.35
C TYR A 66 -7.34 3.31 10.20
N LYS A 67 -7.57 4.62 10.12
CA LYS A 67 -8.16 5.22 8.91
C LYS A 67 -7.13 5.22 7.78
N ILE A 68 -7.29 4.30 6.83
CA ILE A 68 -6.39 4.16 5.69
C ILE A 68 -7.07 4.73 4.44
N THR A 69 -6.34 5.54 3.69
CA THR A 69 -6.78 6.07 2.39
C THR A 69 -5.74 5.76 1.33
N LYS A 70 -6.16 5.67 0.07
CA LYS A 70 -5.29 5.46 -1.08
C LYS A 70 -5.49 6.56 -2.12
N PHE A 71 -4.44 6.85 -2.87
CA PHE A 71 -4.45 7.86 -3.94
C PHE A 71 -3.56 7.38 -5.09
N HIS A 72 -4.05 7.51 -6.33
CA HIS A 72 -3.32 7.11 -7.54
C HIS A 72 -3.08 8.32 -8.45
N ARG A 73 -1.87 8.90 -8.38
CA ARG A 73 -1.51 10.13 -9.11
C ARG A 73 -1.81 10.08 -10.62
N GLU A 74 -1.40 8.99 -11.27
CA GLU A 74 -1.48 8.85 -12.74
C GLU A 74 -2.85 8.41 -13.25
N ILE A 75 -3.76 8.02 -12.36
CA ILE A 75 -5.10 7.52 -12.71
C ILE A 75 -6.18 8.57 -12.39
N GLY A 76 -5.86 9.55 -11.52
CA GLY A 76 -6.83 10.49 -10.98
C GLY A 76 -7.75 9.81 -9.96
N ASP A 77 -8.31 10.57 -9.03
CA ASP A 77 -9.23 10.05 -8.01
C ASP A 77 -10.53 9.58 -8.67
N LYS A 78 -10.60 8.27 -8.90
CA LYS A 78 -11.86 7.54 -8.89
C LYS A 78 -11.70 6.44 -7.87
N THR A 79 -12.11 6.70 -6.65
CA THR A 79 -13.12 5.92 -5.91
C THR A 79 -13.04 6.35 -4.45
N GLU A 80 -13.96 7.22 -4.05
CA GLU A 80 -14.50 7.20 -2.69
C GLU A 80 -15.11 5.81 -2.46
N VAL A 81 -14.60 5.12 -1.44
CA VAL A 81 -15.37 4.22 -0.59
C VAL A 81 -15.09 4.60 0.84
#